data_AF-A0A9D5SCA7-F1
#
_entry.id   AF-A0A9D5SCA7-F1
#
_cell.length_a   1.000
_cell.length_b   1.000
_cell.length_c   1.000
_cell.angle_alpha   90.00
_cell.angle_beta   90.00
_cell.angle_gamma   90.00
#
_symmetry.space_group_name_H-M   'P 1'
#
loop_
_entity.id
_entity.type
_entity.pdbx_description
1 polymer ?
#
loop_
_entity_poly.entity_id
_entity_poly.type
_entity_poly.pdbx_seq_one_letter_code
_entity_poly.pdbx_strand_id
1 'polypeptide(L)'
;MNTVKFLLFTLISVAAFSSCEDKRVSQGRDAYMRFYKNYLPNPNSLKVKKETYTIGKRNEVKWILDIQTNDIYGNLTDVQDSFITTGNRVFKINEMVIYDDGKMNRIY
;
A
#
# COMPACT_ATOMS: atom_id res chain seq x y z
N MET A 1 -47.54 -20.32 25.23
CA MET A 1 -46.74 -19.17 25.71
C MET A 1 -45.40 -19.73 26.16
N ASN A 2 -44.42 -19.75 25.27
CA ASN A 2 -43.15 -20.44 25.51
C ASN A 2 -42.17 -19.47 26.15
N THR A 3 -41.94 -19.62 27.45
CA THR A 3 -40.87 -18.95 28.18
C THR A 3 -39.79 -19.96 28.51
N VAL A 4 -38.76 -20.04 27.66
CA VAL A 4 -37.46 -20.62 28.01
C VAL A 4 -36.44 -19.49 27.92
N LYS A 5 -36.20 -18.87 29.08
CA LYS A 5 -35.02 -18.05 29.37
C LYS A 5 -33.81 -18.97 29.43
N PHE A 6 -32.84 -18.84 28.52
CA PHE A 6 -31.39 -18.97 28.73
C PHE A 6 -30.66 -18.95 27.37
N LEU A 7 -29.38 -18.54 27.38
CA LEU A 7 -28.46 -18.26 26.24
C LEU A 7 -28.55 -16.78 25.80
N LEU A 8 -27.79 -15.84 26.37
CA LEU A 8 -26.34 -15.87 26.63
C LEU A 8 -25.59 -16.13 25.33
N PHE A 9 -25.63 -15.16 24.42
CA PHE A 9 -24.61 -15.01 23.37
C PHE A 9 -24.19 -13.55 23.29
N THR A 10 -23.22 -13.26 24.14
CA THR A 10 -21.99 -12.55 23.78
C THR A 10 -22.15 -11.32 22.90
N LEU A 11 -22.19 -10.18 23.60
CA LEU A 11 -21.31 -9.04 23.40
C LEU A 11 -20.06 -9.37 22.55
N ILE A 12 -20.18 -9.35 21.21
CA ILE A 12 -19.02 -9.28 20.34
C ILE A 12 -18.71 -7.80 20.19
N SER A 13 -18.00 -7.28 21.19
CA SER A 13 -17.12 -6.14 21.05
C SER A 13 -16.03 -6.52 20.05
N VAL A 14 -16.32 -6.47 18.74
CA VAL A 14 -15.26 -6.51 17.72
C VAL A 14 -14.53 -5.19 17.85
N ALA A 15 -13.41 -5.26 18.56
CA ALA A 15 -12.25 -4.39 18.46
C ALA A 15 -12.55 -3.01 17.87
N ALA A 16 -12.63 -2.02 18.78
CA ALA A 16 -12.07 -0.73 18.46
C ALA A 16 -10.65 -0.98 17.94
N PHE A 17 -10.49 -1.04 16.61
CA PHE A 17 -9.19 -0.95 15.96
C PHE A 17 -8.69 0.46 16.24
N SER A 18 -8.13 0.66 17.43
CA SER A 18 -7.02 1.57 17.59
C SER A 18 -5.89 1.02 16.74
N SER A 19 -6.00 1.19 15.41
CA SER A 19 -4.92 0.90 14.49
C SER A 19 -3.87 1.98 14.75
N CYS A 20 -3.02 1.75 15.74
CA CYS A 20 -1.65 2.24 15.67
C CYS A 20 -1.05 1.56 14.45
N GLU A 21 -1.34 2.12 13.27
CA GLU A 21 -0.70 1.72 12.03
C GLU A 21 0.80 1.73 12.29
N ASP A 22 1.48 0.64 11.93
CA ASP A 22 2.91 0.55 12.12
C ASP A 22 3.57 1.73 11.38
N LYS A 23 4.43 2.48 12.06
CA LYS A 23 5.12 3.65 11.50
C LYS A 23 5.83 3.32 10.18
N ARG A 24 6.29 2.08 9.99
CA ARG A 24 6.92 1.64 8.74
C ARG A 24 5.92 1.58 7.58
N VAL A 25 4.68 1.20 7.87
CA VAL A 25 3.58 1.16 6.89
C VAL A 25 3.19 2.57 6.50
N SER A 26 2.98 3.47 7.47
CA SER A 26 2.63 4.87 7.15
C SER A 26 3.74 5.58 6.36
N GLN A 27 5.00 5.41 6.77
CA GLN A 27 6.16 5.96 6.05
C GLN A 27 6.33 5.34 4.65
N GLY A 28 6.14 4.02 4.52
CA GLY A 28 6.19 3.34 3.23
C GLY A 28 5.08 3.82 2.31
N ARG A 29 3.89 4.14 2.84
CA ARG A 29 2.79 4.73 2.10
C ARG A 29 3.13 6.10 1.53
N ASP A 30 3.66 6.97 2.37
CA ASP A 30 4.14 8.28 1.91
C ASP A 30 5.24 8.14 0.84
N ALA A 31 6.14 7.17 1.02
CA ALA A 31 7.21 6.89 0.07
C ALA A 31 6.68 6.46 -1.30
N TYR A 32 5.80 5.45 -1.36
CA TYR A 32 5.30 4.96 -2.64
C TYR A 32 4.37 5.98 -3.31
N MET A 33 3.59 6.76 -2.55
CA MET A 33 2.75 7.81 -3.13
C MET A 33 3.59 8.89 -3.81
N ARG A 34 4.71 9.30 -3.19
CA ARG A 34 5.67 10.20 -3.83
C ARG A 34 6.37 9.57 -5.03
N PHE A 35 6.71 8.29 -4.95
CA PHE A 35 7.28 7.55 -6.08
C PHE A 35 6.33 7.59 -7.29
N TYR A 36 5.08 7.15 -7.16
CA TYR A 36 4.15 7.14 -8.29
C TYR A 36 3.82 8.52 -8.82
N LYS A 37 3.82 9.55 -7.95
CA LYS A 37 3.67 10.94 -8.38
C LYS A 37 4.75 11.37 -9.39
N ASN A 38 5.96 10.82 -9.26
CA ASN A 38 7.08 11.12 -10.16
C ASN A 38 7.26 10.08 -11.27
N TYR A 39 6.78 8.86 -11.07
CA TYR A 39 7.00 7.73 -11.98
C TYR A 39 5.91 7.60 -13.04
N LEU A 40 4.64 7.88 -12.69
CA LEU A 40 3.53 7.69 -13.61
C LEU A 40 3.45 8.83 -14.63
N PRO A 41 3.08 8.54 -15.89
CA PRO A 41 2.85 9.58 -16.89
C PRO A 41 1.77 10.59 -16.50
N ASN A 42 0.71 10.09 -15.85
CA ASN A 42 -0.46 10.88 -15.43
C ASN A 42 -0.70 10.70 -13.92
N PRO A 43 0.13 11.29 -13.05
CA PRO A 43 0.14 10.97 -11.62
C PRO A 43 -1.15 11.36 -10.90
N ASN A 44 -1.87 12.37 -11.39
CA ASN A 44 -3.15 12.82 -10.80
C ASN A 44 -4.31 11.83 -11.05
N SER A 45 -4.13 10.88 -11.98
CA SER A 45 -5.12 9.83 -12.26
C SER A 45 -4.95 8.57 -11.39
N LEU A 46 -3.90 8.53 -10.56
CA LEU A 46 -3.61 7.39 -9.71
C LEU A 46 -4.73 7.15 -8.69
N LYS A 47 -5.26 5.92 -8.70
CA LYS A 47 -6.17 5.39 -7.70
C LYS A 47 -5.65 4.04 -7.21
N VAL A 48 -5.36 3.95 -5.91
CA VAL A 48 -5.07 2.66 -5.25
C VAL A 48 -6.40 1.95 -4.98
N LYS A 49 -6.66 0.85 -5.69
CA LYS A 49 -7.90 0.07 -5.55
C LYS A 49 -7.79 -0.95 -4.43
N LYS A 50 -6.61 -1.53 -4.27
CA LYS A 50 -6.29 -2.48 -3.20
C LYS A 50 -4.85 -2.30 -2.77
N GLU A 51 -4.63 -2.37 -1.47
CA GLU A 51 -3.32 -2.35 -0.85
C GLU A 51 -3.19 -3.58 0.03
N THR A 52 -2.11 -4.33 -0.14
CA THR A 52 -1.73 -5.40 0.78
C THR A 52 -0.25 -5.29 1.09
N TYR A 53 0.12 -5.57 2.34
CA TYR A 53 1.50 -5.46 2.77
C TYR A 53 1.91 -6.55 3.75
N THR A 54 3.21 -6.81 3.81
CA THR A 54 3.83 -7.65 4.84
C THR A 54 5.05 -6.94 5.38
N ILE A 55 5.11 -6.83 6.70
CA ILE A 55 6.22 -6.19 7.39
C ILE A 55 7.35 -7.21 7.55
N GLY A 56 8.51 -6.89 7.00
CA GLY A 56 9.71 -7.71 7.06
C GLY A 56 10.65 -7.36 8.22
N LYS A 57 11.88 -7.88 8.13
CA LYS A 57 12.98 -7.51 9.03
C LYS A 57 13.56 -6.16 8.61
N ARG A 58 14.34 -5.50 9.48
CA ARG A 58 15.18 -4.32 9.14
C ARG A 58 14.41 -3.16 8.47
N ASN A 59 13.22 -2.83 8.99
CA ASN A 59 12.37 -1.74 8.49
C ASN A 59 11.83 -1.91 7.06
N GLU A 60 11.88 -3.11 6.50
CA GLU A 60 11.30 -3.39 5.19
C GLU A 60 9.80 -3.62 5.29
N VAL A 61 9.05 -3.07 4.33
CA VAL A 61 7.66 -3.42 4.07
C VAL A 61 7.54 -3.85 2.62
N LYS A 62 6.99 -5.04 2.40
CA LYS A 62 6.69 -5.56 1.06
C LYS A 62 5.26 -5.19 0.71
N TRP A 63 5.06 -4.63 -0.46
CA TRP A 63 3.77 -4.15 -0.93
C TRP A 63 3.33 -4.90 -2.17
N ILE A 64 2.03 -5.15 -2.26
CA ILE A 64 1.34 -5.48 -3.50
C ILE A 64 0.16 -4.52 -3.61
N LEU A 65 0.18 -3.69 -4.65
CA LEU A 65 -0.86 -2.71 -4.94
C LEU A 65 -1.59 -3.06 -6.22
N ASP A 66 -2.91 -3.04 -6.18
CA ASP A 66 -3.72 -2.96 -7.39
C ASP A 66 -4.04 -1.48 -7.63
N ILE A 67 -3.41 -0.89 -8.63
CA ILE A 67 -3.57 0.52 -8.99
C ILE A 67 -4.32 0.67 -10.30
N GLN A 68 -4.98 1.82 -10.43
CA GLN A 68 -5.59 2.28 -11.65
C GLN A 68 -5.00 3.66 -11.99
N THR A 69 -4.59 3.88 -13.23
CA THR A 69 -4.00 5.14 -13.69
C THR A 69 -4.17 5.27 -15.20
N ASN A 70 -4.12 6.48 -15.72
CA ASN A 70 -4.07 6.72 -17.16
C ASN A 70 -2.66 6.46 -17.70
N ASP A 71 -2.57 5.79 -18.85
CA ASP A 71 -1.34 5.64 -19.62
C ASP A 71 -0.94 6.96 -20.31
N ILE A 72 0.14 6.95 -21.10
CA ILE A 72 0.62 8.13 -21.86
C ILE A 72 -0.40 8.67 -22.88
N TYR A 73 -1.39 7.87 -23.27
CA TYR A 73 -2.44 8.22 -24.25
C TYR A 73 -3.76 8.62 -23.58
N GLY A 74 -3.82 8.58 -22.24
CA GLY A 74 -5.03 8.91 -21.48
C GLY A 74 -5.98 7.72 -21.25
N ASN A 75 -5.61 6.50 -21.64
CA ASN A 75 -6.44 5.31 -21.42
C ASN A 75 -6.32 4.84 -19.97
N LEU A 76 -7.46 4.52 -19.36
CA LEU A 76 -7.52 3.95 -18.03
C LEU A 76 -6.91 2.54 -18.02
N THR A 77 -5.86 2.35 -17.24
CA THR A 77 -5.11 1.09 -17.15
C THR A 77 -5.10 0.59 -15.71
N ASP A 78 -5.30 -0.70 -15.54
CA ASP A 78 -5.20 -1.38 -14.26
C ASP A 78 -3.88 -2.16 -14.19
N VAL A 79 -3.10 -1.92 -13.14
CA VAL A 79 -1.78 -2.52 -12.96
C VAL A 79 -1.68 -3.10 -11.55
N GLN A 80 -1.19 -4.33 -11.45
CA GLN A 80 -0.73 -4.86 -10.18
C GLN A 80 0.78 -4.64 -10.08
N ASP A 81 1.20 -4.00 -9.00
CA ASP A 81 2.59 -3.65 -8.77
C ASP A 81 3.09 -4.22 -7.45
N SER A 82 4.33 -4.67 -7.42
CA SER A 82 4.96 -5.24 -6.24
C SER A 82 6.35 -4.67 -6.01
N PHE A 83 6.59 -4.18 -4.80
CA PHE A 83 7.81 -3.45 -4.45
C PHE A 83 8.08 -3.51 -2.96
N ILE A 84 9.26 -3.04 -2.55
CA ILE A 84 9.66 -2.96 -1.15
C ILE A 84 9.86 -1.50 -0.78
N THR A 85 9.50 -1.11 0.44
CA THR A 85 9.92 0.16 1.02
C THR A 85 10.84 -0.04 2.21
N THR A 86 11.87 0.81 2.35
CA THR A 86 12.63 0.96 3.60
C THR A 86 12.74 2.44 3.94
N GLY A 87 12.06 2.87 5.01
CA GLY A 87 11.86 4.30 5.29
C GLY A 87 11.22 5.03 4.11
N ASN A 88 11.89 6.06 3.58
CA ASN A 88 11.41 6.88 2.46
C ASN A 88 11.76 6.35 1.06
N ARG A 89 12.33 5.14 0.97
CA ARG A 89 12.80 4.56 -0.29
C ARG A 89 11.83 3.54 -0.86
N VAL A 90 11.76 3.44 -2.18
CA VAL A 90 11.02 2.41 -2.91
C VAL A 90 11.99 1.61 -3.78
N PHE A 91 11.90 0.28 -3.72
CA PHE A 91 12.70 -0.65 -4.51
C PHE A 91 11.78 -1.49 -5.39
N LYS A 92 11.85 -1.26 -6.69
CA LYS A 92 11.21 -2.09 -7.70
C LYS A 92 12.23 -3.02 -8.33
N ILE A 93 12.29 -4.26 -7.82
CA ILE A 93 13.31 -5.24 -8.23
C ILE A 93 13.14 -5.64 -9.69
N ASN A 94 11.89 -5.81 -10.15
CA ASN A 94 11.61 -6.19 -11.55
C ASN A 94 11.97 -5.10 -12.56
N GLU A 95 12.04 -3.84 -12.14
CA GLU A 95 12.33 -2.70 -13.01
C GLU A 95 13.73 -2.11 -12.79
N MET A 96 14.52 -2.66 -11.84
CA MET A 96 15.82 -2.14 -11.42
C MET A 96 15.80 -0.64 -11.07
N VAL A 97 14.72 -0.20 -10.41
CA VAL A 97 14.51 1.21 -10.04
C VAL A 97 14.54 1.38 -8.52
N ILE A 98 15.29 2.37 -8.06
CA ILE A 98 15.30 2.86 -6.68
C ILE A 98 14.82 4.31 -6.66
N TYR A 99 13.83 4.58 -5.83
CA TYR A 99 13.46 5.94 -5.44
C TYR A 99 14.01 6.25 -4.06
N ASP A 100 14.78 7.33 -3.93
CA ASP A 100 15.27 7.85 -2.65
C ASP A 100 15.03 9.35 -2.60
N ASP A 101 14.10 9.77 -1.74
CA ASP A 101 13.83 11.17 -1.42
C ASP A 101 13.75 12.11 -2.64
N GLY A 102 12.92 11.76 -3.62
CA GLY A 102 12.71 12.58 -4.82
C GLY A 102 13.63 12.24 -5.99
N LYS A 103 14.64 11.39 -5.80
CA LYS A 103 15.58 10.98 -6.85
C LYS A 103 15.32 9.56 -7.30
N MET A 104 15.16 9.40 -8.60
CA MET A 104 15.03 8.11 -9.27
C MET A 104 16.41 7.66 -9.77
N ASN A 105 16.88 6.50 -9.31
CA ASN A 105 18.12 5.88 -9.74
C ASN A 105 17.77 4.57 -10.43
N ARG A 106 18.19 4.41 -11.69
CA ARG A 106 18.13 3.15 -12.42
C ARG A 106 19.45 2.42 -12.21
N ILE A 107 19.39 1.18 -11.74
CA ILE A 107 20.56 0.32 -11.58
C ILE A 107 20.76 -0.41 -12.91
N TYR A 108 21.95 -0.28 -13.50
CA TYR A 108 22.36 -0.96 -14.72
C TYR A 108 23.35 -2.07 -14.39
#